data_AF-A0A2Z6SID5-F1
#
_entry.id   AF-A0A2Z6SID5-F1
#
_cell.length_a   1.000
_cell.length_b   1.000
_cell.length_c   1.000
_cell.angle_alpha   90.00
_cell.angle_beta   90.00
_cell.angle_gamma   90.00
#
_symmetry.space_group_name_H-M   'P 1'
#
loop_
_entity.id
_entity.type
_entity.pdbx_description
1 polymer ?
#
loop_
_entity_poly.entity_id
_entity_poly.type
_entity_poly.pdbx_seq_one_letter_code
_entity_poly.pdbx_strand_id
1 'polypeptide(L)'
;MEKLIPINFIDLNSAIIQEDLSEEPDIIDLTIIEQVVNATEKRAYRSIKKILEYIVPSYVNEEKLDPEIPVIHLRISGDGRNVGWKVKHIMITVVLLDDSMNLFNKSDYHYTIVLFLGTENYLTLKVVTTALIQELQELSNTGMVINDIFWRFELFFSSDWKFLSICLGFNAANFNYFCLWCEITKNQRGNGKSNWMISKSMSVLSENPTAYPGHKLPPLFNMISFKNHIPDKLHIMLRITDHLWELVLQEIKNKGLFNDITQNIIIKEIKNLKIRFEF
;
A
#
# COMPACT_ATOMS: atom_id res chain seq x y z
N MET A 1 14.10 -30.52 4.46
CA MET A 1 12.78 -30.45 5.10
C MET A 1 12.37 -28.99 5.04
N GLU A 2 11.39 -28.62 4.20
CA GLU A 2 10.92 -27.24 4.09
C GLU A 2 10.36 -26.80 5.45
N LYS A 3 11.01 -25.82 6.08
CA LYS A 3 10.60 -25.31 7.39
C LYS A 3 9.46 -24.31 7.14
N LEU A 4 8.22 -24.75 7.30
CA LEU A 4 7.05 -23.89 7.14
C LEU A 4 7.05 -22.80 8.24
N ILE A 5 6.96 -21.53 7.84
CA ILE A 5 6.83 -20.42 8.78
C ILE A 5 5.39 -20.43 9.33
N PRO A 6 5.19 -20.51 10.66
CA PRO A 6 3.85 -20.62 11.23
C PRO A 6 3.03 -19.34 10.99
N ILE A 7 1.75 -19.54 10.67
CA ILE A 7 0.74 -18.49 10.60
C ILE A 7 0.00 -18.47 11.94
N ASN A 8 -0.02 -17.30 12.58
CA ASN A 8 -0.79 -17.11 13.80
C ASN A 8 -2.14 -16.49 13.45
N PHE A 9 -3.22 -17.04 14.00
CA PHE A 9 -4.53 -16.39 14.01
C PHE A 9 -4.66 -15.63 15.32
N ILE A 10 -4.97 -14.33 15.23
CA ILE A 10 -5.15 -13.49 16.40
C ILE A 10 -6.58 -12.96 16.37
N ASP A 11 -7.31 -13.20 17.45
CA ASP A 11 -8.66 -12.66 17.63
C ASP A 11 -8.56 -11.14 17.84
N LEU A 12 -9.41 -10.40 17.14
CA LEU A 12 -9.54 -8.95 17.26
C LEU A 12 -10.70 -8.64 18.21
N ASN A 13 -10.53 -7.67 19.10
CA ASN A 13 -11.60 -7.26 20.01
C ASN A 13 -12.82 -6.80 19.18
N SER A 14 -13.96 -7.47 19.39
CA SER A 14 -15.20 -7.38 18.61
C SER A 14 -15.85 -5.99 18.57
N ALA A 15 -15.47 -5.08 19.48
CA ALA A 15 -16.06 -3.74 19.60
C ALA A 15 -15.78 -2.78 18.41
N ILE A 16 -14.89 -3.14 17.47
CA ILE A 16 -14.43 -2.24 16.38
C ILE A 16 -14.99 -2.65 15.01
N ILE A 17 -15.57 -3.85 14.87
CA ILE A 17 -15.93 -4.45 13.56
C ILE A 17 -17.34 -4.00 13.09
N GLN A 18 -18.15 -3.38 13.94
CA GLN A 18 -19.51 -2.95 13.61
C GLN A 18 -19.54 -1.57 12.94
N GLU A 19 -19.15 -1.47 11.67
CA GLU A 19 -19.64 -0.39 10.79
C GLU A 19 -20.10 -0.95 9.42
N ASP A 20 -21.42 -0.86 9.24
CA ASP A 20 -22.26 -1.02 8.04
C ASP A 20 -22.06 -2.24 7.11
N LEU A 21 -22.85 -3.29 7.40
CA LEU A 21 -23.26 -4.32 6.43
C LEU A 21 -24.66 -4.01 5.86
N SER A 22 -24.93 -2.77 5.47
CA SER A 22 -26.27 -2.31 5.04
C SER A 22 -26.63 -2.61 3.58
N GLU A 23 -25.75 -3.29 2.82
CA GLU A 23 -25.99 -3.62 1.41
C GLU A 23 -26.41 -5.10 1.22
N GLU A 24 -27.31 -5.35 0.27
CA GLU A 24 -27.85 -6.69 -0.03
C GLU A 24 -26.75 -7.66 -0.52
N PRO A 25 -26.78 -8.95 -0.11
CA PRO A 25 -25.76 -9.94 -0.47
C PRO A 25 -25.89 -10.48 -1.90
N ASP A 26 -24.79 -10.48 -2.64
CA ASP A 26 -24.60 -11.32 -3.83
C ASP A 26 -24.28 -12.79 -3.50
N ILE A 27 -23.85 -13.08 -2.26
CA ILE A 27 -23.54 -14.43 -1.78
C ILE A 27 -24.73 -14.91 -0.95
N ILE A 28 -25.49 -15.88 -1.47
CA ILE A 28 -26.68 -16.45 -0.84
C ILE A 28 -26.34 -17.73 -0.05
N ASP A 29 -25.12 -18.25 -0.21
CA ASP A 29 -24.65 -19.44 0.49
C ASP A 29 -24.45 -19.15 1.98
N LEU A 30 -25.38 -19.64 2.80
CA LEU A 30 -25.39 -19.48 4.24
C LEU A 30 -24.15 -20.05 4.93
N THR A 31 -23.51 -21.09 4.37
CA THR A 31 -22.29 -21.68 4.91
C THR A 31 -21.09 -20.77 4.68
N ILE A 32 -21.01 -20.13 3.51
CA ILE A 32 -19.97 -19.13 3.22
C ILE A 32 -20.19 -17.89 4.10
N ILE A 33 -21.45 -17.44 4.27
CA ILE A 33 -21.77 -16.32 5.15
C ILE A 33 -21.34 -16.63 6.59
N GLU A 34 -21.68 -17.80 7.12
CA GLU A 34 -21.34 -18.19 8.49
C GLU A 34 -19.82 -18.32 8.70
N GLN A 35 -19.09 -18.86 7.71
CA GLN A 35 -17.63 -18.92 7.74
C GLN A 35 -16.98 -17.53 7.67
N VAL A 36 -17.50 -16.63 6.83
CA VAL A 36 -17.02 -15.25 6.73
C VAL A 36 -17.27 -14.50 8.03
N VAL A 37 -18.46 -14.64 8.62
CA VAL A 37 -18.83 -14.02 9.91
C VAL A 37 -17.91 -14.51 11.04
N ASN A 38 -17.65 -15.82 11.09
CA ASN A 38 -16.73 -16.41 12.08
C ASN A 38 -15.26 -16.03 11.83
N ALA A 39 -14.89 -15.63 10.60
CA ALA A 39 -13.54 -15.20 10.24
C ALA A 39 -13.33 -13.69 10.33
N THR A 40 -14.38 -12.87 10.31
CA THR A 40 -14.31 -11.40 10.42
C THR A 40 -13.66 -10.92 11.72
N GLU A 41 -13.65 -11.76 12.77
CA GLU A 41 -13.00 -11.45 14.05
C GLU A 41 -11.54 -11.93 14.13
N LYS A 42 -11.01 -12.54 13.07
CA LYS A 42 -9.66 -13.13 13.07
C LYS A 42 -8.78 -12.45 12.04
N ARG A 43 -7.59 -12.01 12.47
CA ARG A 43 -6.49 -11.68 11.55
C ARG A 43 -5.53 -12.85 11.45
N ALA A 44 -5.09 -13.15 10.24
CA ALA A 44 -3.90 -13.96 10.03
C ALA A 44 -2.67 -13.05 10.08
N TYR A 45 -1.70 -13.42 10.91
CA TYR A 45 -0.46 -12.69 11.14
C TYR A 45 0.74 -13.62 11.03
N ARG A 46 1.78 -13.19 10.34
CA ARG A 46 3.10 -13.82 10.32
C ARG A 46 4.12 -12.82 10.85
N SER A 47 4.92 -13.23 11.84
CA SER A 47 6.02 -12.41 12.33
C SER A 47 7.03 -12.15 11.21
N ILE A 48 7.34 -10.87 10.98
CA ILE A 48 8.35 -10.47 10.01
C ILE A 48 9.73 -10.98 10.45
N LYS A 49 10.03 -10.99 11.75
CA LYS A 49 11.29 -11.55 12.28
C LYS A 49 11.46 -13.02 11.94
N LYS A 50 10.41 -13.83 12.12
CA LYS A 50 10.44 -15.27 11.74
C LYS A 50 10.60 -15.48 10.24
N ILE A 51 10.02 -14.59 9.42
CA ILE A 51 10.21 -14.62 7.96
C ILE A 51 11.67 -14.33 7.64
N LEU A 52 12.25 -13.28 8.22
CA LEU A 52 13.65 -12.91 8.01
C LEU A 52 14.62 -14.03 8.44
N GLU A 53 14.43 -14.63 9.61
CA GLU A 53 15.19 -15.80 10.08
C GLU A 53 15.21 -16.95 9.05
N TYR A 54 14.10 -17.14 8.34
CA TYR A 54 13.98 -18.20 7.36
C TYR A 54 14.62 -17.83 6.01
N ILE A 55 14.40 -16.61 5.52
CA ILE A 55 14.77 -16.24 4.14
C ILE A 55 16.20 -15.69 4.03
N VAL A 56 16.69 -14.96 5.03
CA VAL A 56 18.01 -14.31 4.97
C VAL A 56 19.14 -15.30 4.69
N PRO A 57 19.19 -16.50 5.32
CA PRO A 57 20.21 -17.49 4.98
C PRO A 57 20.19 -17.93 3.51
N SER A 58 18.99 -18.06 2.91
CA SER A 58 18.85 -18.41 1.49
C SER A 58 19.37 -17.28 0.60
N TYR A 59 19.03 -16.04 0.93
CA TYR A 59 19.48 -14.88 0.16
C TYR A 59 21.00 -14.69 0.22
N VAL A 60 21.64 -14.98 1.37
CA VAL A 60 23.11 -14.98 1.47
C VAL A 60 23.71 -16.08 0.60
N ASN A 61 23.16 -17.30 0.64
CA ASN A 61 23.65 -18.41 -0.21
C ASN A 61 23.47 -18.15 -1.71
N GLU A 62 22.44 -17.39 -2.08
CA GLU A 62 22.16 -16.97 -3.45
C GLU A 62 22.92 -15.70 -3.87
N GLU A 63 23.85 -15.21 -3.03
CA GLU A 63 24.65 -13.99 -3.26
C GLU A 63 23.79 -12.72 -3.48
N LYS A 64 22.56 -12.71 -2.95
CA LYS A 64 21.64 -11.56 -2.99
C LYS A 64 21.83 -10.61 -1.81
N LEU A 65 22.32 -11.14 -0.69
CA LEU A 65 22.71 -10.37 0.47
C LEU A 65 24.19 -10.60 0.74
N ASP A 66 24.90 -9.51 1.03
CA ASP A 66 26.31 -9.51 1.34
C ASP A 66 26.52 -9.47 2.87
N PRO A 67 27.07 -10.54 3.49
CA PRO A 67 27.43 -10.53 4.91
C PRO A 67 28.42 -9.44 5.31
N GLU A 68 29.27 -8.97 4.40
CA GLU A 68 30.23 -7.89 4.66
C GLU A 68 29.54 -6.52 4.74
N ILE A 69 28.36 -6.40 4.11
CA ILE A 69 27.52 -5.20 4.13
C ILE A 69 26.13 -5.58 4.66
N PRO A 70 25.98 -5.83 5.97
CA PRO A 70 24.79 -6.45 6.54
C PRO A 70 23.66 -5.44 6.72
N VAL A 71 23.14 -4.92 5.61
CA VAL A 71 22.00 -4.01 5.52
C VAL A 71 20.95 -4.65 4.62
N ILE A 72 19.73 -4.78 5.13
CA ILE A 72 18.59 -5.30 4.38
C ILE A 72 17.59 -4.16 4.13
N HIS A 73 17.16 -4.02 2.89
CA HIS A 73 16.17 -3.03 2.50
C HIS A 73 14.79 -3.69 2.42
N LEU A 74 13.88 -3.34 3.33
CA LEU A 74 12.53 -3.91 3.41
C LEU A 74 11.49 -2.93 2.92
N ARG A 75 10.67 -3.36 1.95
CA ARG A 75 9.49 -2.63 1.50
C ARG A 75 8.22 -3.24 2.06
N ILE A 76 7.47 -2.44 2.79
CA ILE A 76 6.12 -2.74 3.24
C ILE A 76 5.14 -2.18 2.19
N SER A 77 4.11 -2.95 1.87
CA SER A 77 3.00 -2.54 1.02
C SER A 77 1.69 -3.10 1.56
N GLY A 78 0.57 -2.47 1.26
CA GLY A 78 -0.72 -3.03 1.64
C GLY A 78 -1.85 -2.50 0.79
N ASP A 79 -2.88 -3.30 0.59
CA ASP A 79 -4.01 -2.96 -0.26
C ASP A 79 -5.31 -3.47 0.38
N GLY A 80 -6.39 -2.74 0.14
CA GLY A 80 -7.74 -3.11 0.49
C GLY A 80 -8.49 -3.56 -0.76
N ARG A 81 -8.98 -4.81 -0.77
CA ARG A 81 -9.70 -5.35 -1.94
C ARG A 81 -11.02 -5.96 -1.53
N ASN A 82 -12.03 -5.73 -2.37
CA ASN A 82 -13.35 -6.33 -2.24
C ASN A 82 -13.35 -7.71 -2.93
N VAL A 83 -13.80 -8.75 -2.22
CA VAL A 83 -14.12 -10.08 -2.77
C VAL A 83 -15.65 -10.17 -2.83
N GLY A 84 -16.17 -10.11 -4.05
CA GLY A 84 -17.58 -9.80 -4.26
C GLY A 84 -17.94 -8.42 -3.67
N TRP A 85 -19.23 -8.17 -3.44
CA TRP A 85 -19.67 -6.88 -2.90
C TRP A 85 -19.60 -6.80 -1.37
N LYS A 86 -19.46 -7.94 -0.67
CA LYS A 86 -19.59 -7.99 0.80
C LYS A 86 -18.30 -8.14 1.60
N VAL A 87 -17.28 -8.80 1.05
CA VAL A 87 -16.12 -9.18 1.86
C VAL A 87 -14.95 -8.30 1.49
N LYS A 88 -14.71 -7.27 2.31
CA LYS A 88 -13.50 -6.46 2.20
C LYS A 88 -12.37 -7.20 2.89
N HIS A 89 -11.23 -7.35 2.23
CA HIS A 89 -10.02 -7.84 2.85
C HIS A 89 -8.92 -6.80 2.74
N ILE A 90 -8.08 -6.78 3.77
CA ILE A 90 -6.87 -6.00 3.83
C ILE A 90 -5.71 -6.99 3.80
N MET A 91 -4.76 -6.75 2.92
CA MET A 91 -3.54 -7.51 2.84
C MET A 91 -2.35 -6.57 3.02
N ILE A 92 -1.39 -6.97 3.86
CA ILE A 92 -0.11 -6.27 4.00
C ILE A 92 1.01 -7.26 3.69
N THR A 93 1.91 -6.84 2.81
CA THR A 93 3.02 -7.64 2.31
C THR A 93 4.35 -6.96 2.61
N VAL A 94 5.39 -7.77 2.70
CA VAL A 94 6.78 -7.33 2.80
C VAL A 94 7.60 -7.96 1.68
N VAL A 95 8.53 -7.18 1.15
CA VAL A 95 9.47 -7.60 0.12
C VAL A 95 10.88 -7.13 0.49
N LEU A 96 11.89 -7.95 0.21
CA LEU A 96 13.31 -7.57 0.30
C LEU A 96 13.72 -6.92 -1.03
N LEU A 97 14.22 -5.69 -0.98
CA LEU A 97 14.60 -4.92 -2.17
C LEU A 97 15.99 -5.29 -2.72
N ASP A 98 16.79 -6.00 -1.94
CA ASP A 98 18.16 -6.39 -2.29
C ASP A 98 18.21 -7.36 -3.49
N ASP A 99 17.13 -8.10 -3.75
CA ASP A 99 16.97 -8.96 -4.93
C ASP A 99 16.36 -8.21 -6.13
N SER A 100 17.02 -7.13 -6.57
CA SER A 100 16.46 -6.18 -7.55
C SER A 100 16.02 -6.80 -8.88
N MET A 101 16.63 -7.91 -9.30
CA MET A 101 16.32 -8.62 -10.55
C MET A 101 15.03 -9.44 -10.49
N ASN A 102 14.63 -9.93 -9.31
CA ASN A 102 13.44 -10.77 -9.16
C ASN A 102 12.21 -10.03 -8.61
N LEU A 103 12.39 -8.80 -8.09
CA LEU A 103 11.32 -7.92 -7.59
C LEU A 103 10.14 -7.74 -8.54
N PHE A 104 10.39 -7.80 -9.86
CA PHE A 104 9.38 -7.54 -10.89
C PHE A 104 8.84 -8.80 -11.57
N ASN A 105 9.50 -9.94 -11.39
CA ASN A 105 9.26 -11.13 -12.20
C ASN A 105 8.59 -12.29 -11.45
N LYS A 106 8.58 -12.29 -10.10
CA LYS A 106 8.04 -13.42 -9.32
C LYS A 106 7.27 -12.97 -8.08
N SER A 107 6.01 -13.41 -7.97
CA SER A 107 5.15 -13.22 -6.79
C SER A 107 5.72 -13.84 -5.51
N ASP A 108 6.62 -14.81 -5.66
CA ASP A 108 7.15 -15.64 -4.57
C ASP A 108 8.02 -14.85 -3.58
N TYR A 109 8.40 -13.61 -3.94
CA TYR A 109 9.17 -12.70 -3.09
C TYR A 109 8.29 -11.71 -2.29
N HIS A 110 6.97 -11.80 -2.43
CA HIS A 110 6.01 -11.03 -1.65
C HIS A 110 5.49 -11.86 -0.48
N TYR A 111 5.98 -11.56 0.71
CA TYR A 111 5.59 -12.26 1.93
C TYR A 111 4.38 -11.57 2.56
N THR A 112 3.21 -12.20 2.50
CA THR A 112 2.02 -11.72 3.23
C THR A 112 2.24 -11.84 4.73
N ILE A 113 2.25 -10.69 5.40
CA ILE A 113 2.42 -10.57 6.86
C ILE A 113 1.07 -10.51 7.54
N VAL A 114 0.14 -9.72 6.98
CA VAL A 114 -1.18 -9.51 7.55
C VAL A 114 -2.21 -9.81 6.49
N LEU A 115 -3.21 -10.61 6.87
CA LEU A 115 -4.44 -10.77 6.10
C LEU A 115 -5.61 -10.69 7.07
N PHE A 116 -6.54 -9.80 6.78
CA PHE A 116 -7.68 -9.52 7.64
C PHE A 116 -8.93 -9.21 6.81
N LEU A 117 -10.09 -9.64 7.30
CA LEU A 117 -11.39 -9.31 6.70
C LEU A 117 -11.97 -8.08 7.38
N GLY A 118 -12.01 -6.96 6.68
CA GLY A 118 -12.68 -5.76 7.16
C GLY A 118 -12.41 -4.53 6.30
N THR A 119 -12.89 -3.40 6.79
CA THR A 119 -12.85 -2.13 6.07
C THR A 119 -11.46 -1.48 6.15
N GLU A 120 -10.96 -1.06 4.99
CA GLU A 120 -9.74 -0.27 4.86
C GLU A 120 -9.96 1.14 5.43
N ASN A 121 -9.84 1.25 6.76
CA ASN A 121 -9.94 2.49 7.52
C ASN A 121 -8.84 2.56 8.58
N TYR A 122 -8.61 3.76 9.11
CA TYR A 122 -7.50 4.01 10.03
C TYR A 122 -7.61 3.21 11.34
N LEU A 123 -8.78 3.16 11.97
CA LEU A 123 -8.95 2.49 13.27
C LEU A 123 -8.74 0.98 13.14
N THR A 124 -9.30 0.39 12.10
CA THR A 124 -9.10 -1.02 11.76
C THR A 124 -7.62 -1.30 11.51
N LEU A 125 -6.97 -0.54 10.63
CA LEU A 125 -5.55 -0.73 10.34
C LEU A 125 -4.70 -0.58 11.59
N LYS A 126 -4.93 0.44 12.42
CA LYS A 126 -4.19 0.68 13.67
C LYS A 126 -4.15 -0.56 14.56
N VAL A 127 -5.29 -1.21 14.75
CA VAL A 127 -5.39 -2.42 15.59
C VAL A 127 -4.74 -3.61 14.90
N VAL A 128 -5.03 -3.78 13.61
CA VAL A 128 -4.58 -4.91 12.80
C VAL A 128 -3.06 -4.90 12.60
N THR A 129 -2.41 -3.73 12.58
CA THR A 129 -0.96 -3.61 12.37
C THR A 129 -0.15 -3.45 13.66
N THR A 130 -0.74 -3.47 14.85
CA THR A 130 -0.01 -3.25 16.12
C THR A 130 1.23 -4.14 16.26
N ALA A 131 1.09 -5.46 16.06
CA ALA A 131 2.20 -6.40 16.19
C ALA A 131 3.29 -6.17 15.12
N LEU A 132 2.86 -5.90 13.88
CA LEU A 132 3.76 -5.58 12.78
C LEU A 132 4.57 -4.30 13.07
N ILE A 133 3.91 -3.25 13.56
CA ILE A 133 4.55 -1.98 13.88
C ILE A 133 5.61 -2.18 14.97
N GLN A 134 5.31 -2.94 16.01
CA GLN A 134 6.26 -3.23 17.08
C GLN A 134 7.49 -3.98 16.53
N GLU A 135 7.29 -5.04 15.74
CA GLU A 135 8.41 -5.79 15.15
C GLU A 135 9.27 -4.92 14.22
N LEU A 136 8.64 -4.07 13.41
CA LEU A 136 9.34 -3.14 12.52
C LEU A 136 10.12 -2.05 13.27
N GLN A 137 9.59 -1.53 14.38
CA GLN A 137 10.29 -0.57 15.24
C GLN A 137 11.52 -1.21 15.90
N GLU A 138 11.41 -2.46 16.35
CA GLU A 138 12.55 -3.21 16.88
C GLU A 138 13.60 -3.43 15.77
N LEU A 139 13.19 -3.82 14.56
CA LEU A 139 14.11 -3.99 13.42
C LEU A 139 14.81 -2.69 13.04
N SER A 140 14.09 -1.56 12.99
CA SER A 140 14.69 -0.27 12.63
C SER A 140 15.66 0.26 13.69
N ASN A 141 15.38 0.02 14.97
CA ASN A 141 16.14 0.59 16.08
C ASN A 141 17.32 -0.28 16.50
N THR A 142 17.10 -1.59 16.60
CA THR A 142 18.08 -2.53 17.17
C THR A 142 18.67 -3.50 16.16
N GLY A 143 18.15 -3.56 14.93
CA GLY A 143 18.55 -4.58 13.97
C GLY A 143 18.15 -6.00 14.41
N MET A 144 18.80 -7.00 13.84
CA MET A 144 18.56 -8.41 14.14
C MET A 144 19.81 -9.26 13.89
N VAL A 145 20.09 -10.23 14.76
CA VAL A 145 21.19 -11.19 14.54
C VAL A 145 20.62 -12.43 13.85
N ILE A 146 21.20 -12.80 12.71
CA ILE A 146 20.83 -14.00 11.94
C ILE A 146 22.13 -14.69 11.52
N ASN A 147 22.30 -15.97 11.89
CA ASN A 147 23.52 -16.75 11.66
C ASN A 147 24.80 -16.00 12.09
N ASP A 148 24.80 -15.48 13.32
CA ASP A 148 25.90 -14.72 13.93
C ASP A 148 26.27 -13.40 13.24
N ILE A 149 25.52 -12.98 12.22
CA ILE A 149 25.68 -11.69 11.54
C ILE A 149 24.63 -10.71 12.06
N PHE A 150 25.07 -9.52 12.42
CA PHE A 150 24.19 -8.42 12.83
C PHE A 150 23.70 -7.64 11.62
N TRP A 151 22.41 -7.77 11.31
CA TRP A 151 21.74 -7.09 10.19
C TRP A 151 21.06 -5.80 10.64
N ARG A 152 21.31 -4.73 9.89
CA ARG A 152 20.58 -3.45 9.98
C ARG A 152 19.46 -3.43 8.93
N PHE A 153 18.39 -2.69 9.22
CA PHE A 153 17.24 -2.63 8.33
C PHE A 153 16.94 -1.19 7.90
N GLU A 154 16.83 -0.98 6.60
CA GLU A 154 16.21 0.23 6.06
C GLU A 154 14.81 -0.08 5.59
N LEU A 155 13.83 0.67 6.10
CA LEU A 155 12.42 0.44 5.84
C LEU A 155 11.90 1.42 4.78
N PHE A 156 11.08 0.90 3.88
CA PHE A 156 10.36 1.61 2.83
C PHE A 156 8.88 1.27 2.89
N PHE A 157 8.03 2.23 2.57
CA PHE A 157 6.59 2.02 2.50
C PHE A 157 6.10 2.44 1.12
N SER A 158 5.39 1.55 0.41
CA SER A 158 4.88 1.84 -0.93
C SER A 158 3.51 1.21 -1.11
N SER A 159 2.52 2.04 -1.45
CA SER A 159 1.21 1.55 -1.86
C SER A 159 0.49 2.56 -2.75
N ASP A 160 -0.71 2.19 -3.19
CA ASP A 160 -1.64 3.12 -3.79
C ASP A 160 -1.91 4.31 -2.85
N TRP A 161 -2.34 5.43 -3.43
CA TRP A 161 -2.47 6.68 -2.70
C TRP A 161 -3.48 6.57 -1.53
N LYS A 162 -4.55 5.81 -1.68
CA LYS A 162 -5.60 5.70 -0.66
C LYS A 162 -5.04 4.99 0.57
N PHE A 163 -4.42 3.82 0.39
CA PHE A 163 -3.83 3.09 1.50
C PHE A 163 -2.72 3.89 2.19
N LEU A 164 -1.82 4.51 1.41
CA LEU A 164 -0.79 5.43 1.92
C LEU A 164 -1.39 6.54 2.78
N SER A 165 -2.44 7.21 2.28
CA SER A 165 -3.08 8.33 2.97
C SER A 165 -3.70 7.93 4.31
N ILE A 166 -4.31 6.73 4.37
CA ILE A 166 -4.88 6.19 5.60
C ILE A 166 -3.77 5.90 6.60
N CYS A 167 -2.71 5.19 6.20
CA CYS A 167 -1.59 4.88 7.09
C CYS A 167 -0.86 6.13 7.61
N LEU A 168 -0.89 7.24 6.87
CA LEU A 168 -0.32 8.53 7.28
C LEU A 168 -1.29 9.41 8.08
N GLY A 169 -2.50 8.93 8.36
CA GLY A 169 -3.53 9.68 9.09
C GLY A 169 -3.98 10.95 8.36
N PHE A 170 -3.97 10.91 7.03
CA PHE A 170 -4.22 12.06 6.15
C PHE A 170 -5.72 12.23 5.83
N ASN A 171 -6.07 13.40 5.30
CA ASN A 171 -7.41 13.70 4.83
C ASN A 171 -7.69 13.12 3.42
N ALA A 172 -8.91 13.30 2.92
CA ALA A 172 -9.29 12.83 1.60
C ALA A 172 -8.55 13.58 0.47
N ALA A 173 -8.40 12.92 -0.68
CA ALA A 173 -7.66 13.45 -1.84
C ALA A 173 -8.20 14.80 -2.38
N ASN A 174 -9.48 15.09 -2.11
CA ASN A 174 -10.17 16.27 -2.60
C ASN A 174 -9.98 17.51 -1.71
N PHE A 175 -9.21 17.45 -0.62
CA PHE A 175 -8.92 18.62 0.21
C PHE A 175 -7.94 19.60 -0.43
N ASN A 176 -7.91 20.84 0.08
CA ASN A 176 -7.01 21.88 -0.45
C ASN A 176 -5.53 21.48 -0.31
N TYR A 177 -5.17 20.90 0.85
CA TYR A 177 -3.87 20.29 1.10
C TYR A 177 -4.00 18.79 0.85
N PHE A 178 -3.43 18.32 -0.26
CA PHE A 178 -3.62 16.96 -0.78
C PHE A 178 -2.32 16.17 -0.87
N CYS A 179 -1.17 16.85 -0.86
CA CYS A 179 0.12 16.19 -1.02
C CYS A 179 0.56 15.55 0.30
N LEU A 180 1.00 14.29 0.22
CA LEU A 180 1.47 13.56 1.40
C LEU A 180 2.85 14.02 1.87
N TRP A 181 3.68 14.57 0.97
CA TRP A 181 5.09 14.90 1.25
C TRP A 181 5.37 16.38 1.52
N CYS A 182 4.50 17.28 1.04
CA CYS A 182 4.68 18.73 1.19
C CYS A 182 3.34 19.46 1.40
N GLU A 183 3.42 20.75 1.68
CA GLU A 183 2.27 21.59 2.06
C GLU A 183 1.65 22.35 0.87
N ILE A 184 1.84 21.84 -0.35
CA ILE A 184 1.25 22.43 -1.56
C ILE A 184 -0.29 22.45 -1.49
N THR A 185 -0.86 23.58 -1.90
CA THR A 185 -2.30 23.77 -2.04
C THR A 185 -2.80 23.47 -3.45
N LYS A 186 -4.12 23.29 -3.63
CA LYS A 186 -4.72 23.12 -4.96
C LYS A 186 -4.41 24.26 -5.91
N ASN A 187 -4.40 25.49 -5.42
CA ASN A 187 -4.19 26.69 -6.25
C ASN A 187 -2.73 26.83 -6.74
N GLN A 188 -1.80 26.12 -6.11
CA GLN A 188 -0.39 26.10 -6.49
C GLN A 188 -0.06 24.95 -7.45
N ARG A 189 -1.03 24.07 -7.77
CA ARG A 189 -0.85 22.97 -8.73
C ARG A 189 -0.49 23.55 -10.11
N GLY A 190 0.50 22.94 -10.77
CA GLY A 190 0.95 23.38 -12.10
C GLY A 190 1.80 24.65 -12.10
N ASN A 191 2.11 25.24 -10.93
CA ASN A 191 3.06 26.34 -10.86
C ASN A 191 4.50 25.82 -11.01
N GLY A 192 5.02 25.86 -12.23
CA GLY A 192 6.39 25.44 -12.56
C GLY A 192 7.50 26.34 -12.01
N LYS A 193 7.16 27.44 -11.32
CA LYS A 193 8.15 28.35 -10.69
C LYS A 193 8.56 27.92 -9.28
N SER A 194 7.89 26.92 -8.71
CA SER A 194 8.13 26.47 -7.34
C SER A 194 8.83 25.11 -7.32
N ASN A 195 9.95 25.03 -6.61
CA ASN A 195 10.62 23.76 -6.32
C ASN A 195 9.95 23.11 -5.11
N TRP A 196 9.14 22.08 -5.36
CA TRP A 196 8.47 21.33 -4.31
C TRP A 196 9.39 20.23 -3.79
N MET A 197 9.90 20.40 -2.57
CA MET A 197 10.66 19.39 -1.85
C MET A 197 9.79 18.72 -0.79
N ILE A 198 10.23 17.55 -0.30
CA ILE A 198 9.64 16.92 0.88
C ILE A 198 9.88 17.85 2.08
N SER A 199 8.82 18.45 2.61
CA SER A 199 8.89 19.42 3.72
C SER A 199 8.35 18.86 5.04
N LYS A 200 7.59 17.76 4.97
CA LYS A 200 6.96 17.13 6.13
C LYS A 200 7.93 16.20 6.84
N SER A 201 7.92 16.25 8.17
CA SER A 201 8.72 15.38 9.02
C SER A 201 7.87 14.37 9.78
N MET A 202 8.34 13.12 9.83
CA MET A 202 7.69 12.05 10.58
C MET A 202 7.81 12.23 12.09
N SER A 203 8.93 12.81 12.57
CA SER A 203 9.11 13.10 14.00
C SER A 203 8.12 14.16 14.48
N VAL A 204 7.93 15.23 13.71
CA VAL A 204 6.98 16.30 14.02
C VAL A 204 5.55 15.76 14.08
N LEU A 205 5.15 14.88 13.14
CA LEU A 205 3.82 14.27 13.16
C LEU A 205 3.62 13.26 14.29
N SER A 206 4.69 12.63 14.76
CA SER A 206 4.63 11.71 15.91
C SER A 206 4.35 12.46 17.21
N GLU A 207 4.86 13.69 17.35
CA GLU A 207 4.61 14.57 18.51
C GLU A 207 3.29 15.33 18.38
N ASN A 208 3.00 15.86 17.18
CA ASN A 208 1.78 16.61 16.90
C ASN A 208 1.18 16.15 15.56
N PRO A 209 0.16 15.27 15.59
CA PRO A 209 -0.49 14.72 14.39
C PRO A 209 -1.14 15.76 13.47
N THR A 210 -1.40 16.97 13.95
CA THR A 210 -2.04 18.05 13.17
C THR A 210 -1.06 19.18 12.82
N ALA A 211 0.25 18.97 13.04
CA ALA A 211 1.29 19.98 12.77
C ALA A 211 1.30 20.46 11.32
N TYR A 212 0.94 19.60 10.38
CA TYR A 212 0.88 19.94 8.96
C TYR A 212 -0.57 19.90 8.45
N PRO A 213 -0.95 20.86 7.59
CA PRO A 213 -2.26 20.83 6.95
C PRO A 213 -2.55 19.49 6.24
N GLY A 214 -3.74 18.98 6.52
CA GLY A 214 -4.25 17.73 5.96
C GLY A 214 -3.96 16.48 6.78
N HIS A 215 -2.98 16.49 7.69
CA HIS A 215 -2.84 15.41 8.68
C HIS A 215 -3.82 15.62 9.84
N LYS A 216 -4.45 14.52 10.27
CA LYS A 216 -5.46 14.52 11.33
C LYS A 216 -5.14 13.51 12.43
N LEU A 217 -4.46 12.42 12.07
CA LEU A 217 -4.19 11.28 12.93
C LEU A 217 -2.70 10.94 12.87
N PRO A 218 -2.12 10.33 13.91
CA PRO A 218 -0.71 9.98 13.91
C PRO A 218 -0.42 8.94 12.82
N PRO A 219 0.72 9.01 12.13
CA PRO A 219 1.14 7.97 11.18
C PRO A 219 1.29 6.61 11.86
N LEU A 220 0.78 5.55 11.22
CA LEU A 220 0.89 4.17 11.73
C LEU A 220 2.32 3.65 11.68
N PHE A 221 3.04 3.93 10.58
CA PHE A 221 4.43 3.50 10.36
C PHE A 221 5.41 4.65 10.59
N ASN A 222 5.39 5.24 11.79
CA ASN A 222 6.16 6.44 12.12
C ASN A 222 7.69 6.25 12.20
N MET A 223 8.16 5.00 12.23
CA MET A 223 9.57 4.63 12.11
C MET A 223 10.10 4.78 10.67
N ILE A 224 9.24 4.94 9.68
CA ILE A 224 9.62 5.09 8.27
C ILE A 224 9.62 6.58 7.92
N SER A 225 10.73 7.10 7.39
CA SER A 225 10.80 8.50 6.98
C SER A 225 9.93 8.80 5.75
N PHE A 226 9.45 10.04 5.59
CA PHE A 226 8.69 10.46 4.40
C PHE A 226 9.47 10.25 3.08
N LYS A 227 10.79 10.39 3.09
CA LYS A 227 11.63 10.10 1.92
C LYS A 227 11.56 8.63 1.47
N ASN A 228 11.22 7.74 2.39
CA ASN A 228 11.10 6.30 2.15
C ASN A 228 9.62 5.87 1.96
N HIS A 229 8.67 6.83 1.95
CA HIS A 229 7.31 6.61 1.49
C HIS A 229 7.25 6.87 -0.02
N ILE A 230 7.22 5.80 -0.80
CA ILE A 230 7.31 5.84 -2.25
C ILE A 230 5.90 5.68 -2.83
N PRO A 231 5.47 6.57 -3.74
CA PRO A 231 4.18 6.40 -4.39
C PRO A 231 4.20 5.22 -5.37
N ASP A 232 3.07 4.53 -5.48
CA ASP A 232 2.92 3.43 -6.43
C ASP A 232 3.02 3.92 -7.89
N LYS A 233 3.99 3.36 -8.62
CA LYS A 233 4.29 3.75 -10.00
C LYS A 233 3.15 3.42 -10.96
N LEU A 234 2.49 2.27 -10.76
CA LEU A 234 1.40 1.83 -11.63
C LEU A 234 0.22 2.80 -11.51
N HIS A 235 -0.20 3.12 -10.30
CA HIS A 235 -1.31 4.05 -10.05
C HIS A 235 -0.99 5.48 -10.51
N ILE A 236 0.27 5.93 -10.37
CA ILE A 236 0.69 7.21 -10.97
C ILE A 236 0.55 7.17 -12.48
N MET A 237 1.07 6.13 -13.14
CA MET A 237 1.02 6.00 -14.60
C MET A 237 -0.41 5.97 -15.10
N LEU A 238 -1.30 5.20 -14.46
CA LEU A 238 -2.72 5.15 -14.79
C LEU A 238 -3.35 6.55 -14.67
N ARG A 239 -3.08 7.26 -13.57
CA ARG A 239 -3.64 8.61 -13.35
C ARG A 239 -3.16 9.63 -14.38
N ILE A 240 -1.88 9.57 -14.77
CA ILE A 240 -1.33 10.43 -15.83
C ILE A 240 -2.00 10.09 -17.16
N THR A 241 -2.15 8.81 -17.48
CA THR A 241 -2.77 8.33 -18.71
C THR A 241 -4.22 8.79 -18.81
N ASP A 242 -5.01 8.63 -17.73
CA ASP A 242 -6.39 9.09 -17.66
C ASP A 242 -6.50 10.60 -17.93
N HIS A 243 -5.61 11.40 -17.33
CA HIS A 243 -5.65 12.84 -17.50
C HIS A 243 -5.24 13.29 -18.90
N LEU A 244 -4.19 12.68 -19.48
CA LEU A 244 -3.80 12.95 -20.86
C LEU A 244 -4.90 12.56 -21.84
N TRP A 245 -5.57 11.43 -21.61
CA TRP A 245 -6.69 10.99 -22.42
C TRP A 245 -7.88 11.94 -22.33
N GLU A 246 -8.22 12.40 -21.13
CA GLU A 246 -9.25 13.42 -20.92
C GLU A 246 -8.94 14.69 -21.71
N LEU A 247 -7.69 15.18 -21.67
CA LEU A 247 -7.27 16.37 -22.42
C LEU A 247 -7.42 16.19 -23.93
N VAL A 248 -7.05 15.02 -24.48
CA VAL A 248 -7.25 14.71 -25.90
C VAL A 248 -8.74 14.78 -26.28
N LEU A 249 -9.61 14.16 -25.47
CA LEU A 249 -11.06 14.18 -25.72
C LEU A 249 -11.64 15.60 -25.61
N GLN A 250 -11.19 16.39 -24.64
CA GLN A 250 -11.59 17.80 -24.50
C GLN A 250 -11.17 18.62 -25.72
N GLU A 251 -9.94 18.44 -26.23
CA GLU A 251 -9.47 19.15 -27.41
C GLU A 251 -10.29 18.81 -28.66
N ILE A 252 -10.61 17.53 -28.87
CA ILE A 252 -11.47 17.06 -29.97
C ILE A 252 -12.85 17.71 -29.89
N LYS A 253 -13.46 17.74 -28.70
CA LYS A 253 -14.76 18.38 -28.46
C LYS A 253 -14.71 19.88 -28.73
N ASN A 254 -13.69 20.57 -28.21
CA ASN A 254 -13.52 22.01 -28.38
C ASN A 254 -13.32 22.43 -29.84
N LYS A 255 -12.72 21.57 -30.67
CA LYS A 255 -12.57 21.78 -32.12
C LYS A 255 -13.82 21.39 -32.92
N GLY A 256 -14.89 20.91 -32.29
CA GLY A 256 -16.09 20.43 -32.98
C GLY A 256 -15.85 19.16 -33.80
N LEU A 257 -14.78 18.42 -33.51
CA LEU A 257 -14.36 17.23 -34.26
C LEU A 257 -14.88 15.93 -33.64
N PHE A 258 -15.66 16.01 -32.57
CA PHE A 258 -16.26 14.84 -31.92
C PHE A 258 -17.47 14.34 -32.74
N ASN A 259 -17.16 13.66 -33.83
CA ASN A 259 -18.11 13.07 -34.78
C ASN A 259 -17.79 11.58 -35.03
N ASP A 260 -18.64 10.90 -35.80
CA ASP A 260 -18.51 9.48 -36.10
C ASP A 260 -17.15 9.10 -36.72
N ILE A 261 -16.53 10.00 -37.50
CA ILE A 261 -15.22 9.76 -38.11
C ILE A 261 -14.14 9.68 -37.03
N THR A 262 -14.07 10.68 -36.16
CA THR A 262 -13.08 10.71 -35.07
C THR A 262 -13.32 9.58 -34.07
N GLN A 263 -14.58 9.28 -33.77
CA GLN A 263 -14.93 8.15 -32.91
C GLN A 263 -14.46 6.82 -33.50
N ASN A 264 -14.67 6.60 -34.81
CA ASN A 264 -14.19 5.41 -35.50
C ASN A 264 -12.66 5.28 -35.51
N ILE A 265 -11.94 6.40 -35.66
CA ILE A 265 -10.47 6.43 -35.56
C ILE A 265 -10.04 5.98 -34.15
N ILE A 266 -10.64 6.56 -33.10
CA ILE A 266 -10.34 6.19 -31.72
C ILE A 266 -10.61 4.70 -31.46
N ILE A 267 -11.78 4.20 -31.87
CA ILE A 267 -12.13 2.78 -31.71
C ILE A 267 -11.12 1.88 -32.43
N LYS A 268 -10.71 2.26 -33.65
CA LYS A 268 -9.75 1.49 -34.44
C LYS A 268 -8.37 1.45 -33.76
N GLU A 269 -7.89 2.58 -33.26
CA GLU A 269 -6.59 2.61 -32.56
C GLU A 269 -6.65 1.84 -31.24
N ILE A 270 -7.73 1.96 -30.47
CA ILE A 270 -7.90 1.17 -29.25
C ILE A 270 -7.93 -0.34 -29.56
N LYS A 271 -8.61 -0.75 -30.65
CA LYS A 271 -8.59 -2.14 -31.14
C LYS A 271 -7.18 -2.57 -31.57
N ASN A 272 -6.42 -1.72 -32.26
CA ASN A 272 -5.03 -2.00 -32.65
C ASN A 272 -4.15 -2.25 -31.42
N LEU A 273 -4.36 -1.48 -30.35
CA LEU A 273 -3.69 -1.65 -29.06
C LEU A 273 -4.18 -2.87 -28.26
N LYS A 274 -5.18 -3.60 -28.77
CA LYS A 274 -5.84 -4.75 -28.12
C LYS A 274 -6.43 -4.40 -26.75
N ILE A 275 -6.81 -3.14 -26.55
CA ILE A 275 -7.50 -2.68 -25.34
C ILE A 275 -9.01 -2.80 -25.59
N ARG A 276 -9.75 -3.38 -24.64
CA ARG A 276 -11.22 -3.44 -24.72
C ARG A 276 -11.78 -2.09 -24.27
N PHE A 277 -12.43 -1.38 -25.19
CA PHE A 277 -13.06 -0.08 -24.91
C PHE A 277 -14.40 -0.03 -25.63
N GLU A 278 -15.45 0.30 -24.88
CA GLU A 278 -16.82 0.46 -25.35
C GLU A 278 -17.20 1.91 -25.06
N PHE A 279 -17.69 2.61 -26.09
CA PHE A 279 -18.15 4.00 -25.99
C PHE A 279 -19.56 4.08 -25.41
#